data_AF-A0A1H0CD48-F1
#
_entry.id   AF-A0A1H0CD48-F1
#
_cell.length_a   1.000
_cell.length_b   1.000
_cell.length_c   1.000
_cell.angle_alpha   90.00
_cell.angle_beta   90.00
_cell.angle_gamma   90.00
#
_symmetry.space_group_name_H-M   'P 1'
#
loop_
_entity.id
_entity.type
_entity.pdbx_description
1 polymer ?
#
loop_
_entity_poly.entity_id
_entity_poly.type
_entity_poly.pdbx_seq_one_letter_code
_entity_poly.pdbx_strand_id
1 'polypeptide(L)' 'MSEPGGRTRQLPPFYCPYCGEETLRPRETEGEWHCGSCLRAFTLRTTGTGVQQP' A
#
# COMPACT_ATOMS: atom_id res chain seq x y z
N MET A 1 -27.37 -6.57 -18.67
CA MET A 1 -26.96 -7.10 -17.35
C MET A 1 -25.84 -6.21 -16.85
N SER A 2 -26.00 -5.57 -15.68
CA SER A 2 -24.92 -4.80 -15.05
C SER A 2 -24.05 -5.78 -14.25
N GLU A 3 -22.83 -6.03 -14.72
CA GLU A 3 -21.87 -6.82 -13.95
C GLU A 3 -21.48 -6.05 -12.68
N PRO A 4 -21.55 -6.67 -11.48
CA PRO A 4 -21.10 -6.01 -10.27
C PRO A 4 -19.58 -5.83 -10.35
N GLY A 5 -19.12 -4.58 -10.32
CA GLY A 5 -17.70 -4.25 -10.32
C GLY A 5 -16.96 -5.03 -9.24
N GLY A 6 -15.89 -5.74 -9.63
CA GLY A 6 -15.06 -6.50 -8.72
C GLY A 6 -14.51 -5.60 -7.61
N ARG A 7 -14.63 -6.05 -6.34
CA ARG A 7 -14.03 -5.34 -5.20
C ARG A 7 -12.52 -5.53 -5.22
N THR A 8 -11.79 -4.51 -5.64
CA THR A 8 -10.32 -4.48 -5.54
C THR A 8 -9.92 -4.35 -4.07
N ARG A 9 -9.48 -5.46 -3.45
CA ARG A 9 -8.91 -5.43 -2.11
C ARG A 9 -7.48 -4.89 -2.19
N GLN A 10 -7.21 -3.78 -1.51
CA GLN A 10 -5.83 -3.32 -1.33
C GLN A 10 -5.07 -4.32 -0.44
N LEU A 11 -3.94 -4.81 -0.94
CA LEU A 11 -3.03 -5.63 -0.14
C LEU A 11 -2.09 -4.72 0.66
N PRO A 12 -1.69 -5.12 1.87
CA PRO A 12 -0.69 -4.38 2.62
C PRO A 12 0.66 -4.39 1.86
N PRO A 13 1.53 -3.38 2.08
CA PRO A 13 2.91 -3.46 1.65
C PRO A 13 3.63 -4.59 2.39
N PHE A 14 4.44 -5.35 1.66
CA PHE A 14 5.26 -6.41 2.24
C PHE A 14 6.64 -5.92 2.68
N TYR A 15 7.22 -4.93 1.97
CA TYR A 15 8.58 -4.44 2.21
C TYR A 15 8.64 -2.94 2.41
N CYS A 16 9.48 -2.48 3.34
CA CYS A 16 9.73 -1.06 3.56
C CYS A 16 10.42 -0.44 2.34
N PRO A 17 9.90 0.66 1.77
CA PRO A 17 10.49 1.29 0.58
C PRO A 17 11.86 1.94 0.85
N TYR A 18 12.26 2.06 2.12
CA TYR A 18 13.52 2.69 2.52
C TYR A 18 14.63 1.70 2.88
N CYS A 19 14.30 0.54 3.45
CA CYS A 19 15.30 -0.41 3.96
C CYS A 19 15.10 -1.87 3.52
N GLY A 20 13.98 -2.18 2.84
CA GLY A 20 13.71 -3.55 2.38
C GLY A 20 13.23 -4.52 3.46
N GLU A 21 13.09 -4.07 4.72
CA GLU A 21 12.59 -4.92 5.82
C GLU A 21 11.07 -5.13 5.79
N GLU A 22 10.63 -6.29 6.29
CA GLU A 22 9.21 -6.70 6.32
C GLU A 22 8.49 -6.30 7.61
N THR A 23 9.18 -5.63 8.54
CA THR A 23 8.62 -5.21 9.83
C THR A 23 7.73 -3.98 9.68
N LEU A 24 6.67 -4.07 8.87
CA LEU A 24 5.72 -2.99 8.63
C LEU A 24 4.49 -3.10 9.54
N ARG A 25 3.98 -1.97 9.99
CA ARG A 25 2.79 -1.88 10.85
C ARG A 25 1.90 -0.71 10.38
N PRO A 26 0.58 -0.92 10.25
CA PRO A 26 -0.34 0.16 9.93
C PRO A 26 -0.41 1.16 11.09
N ARG A 27 -0.74 2.41 10.79
CA ARG A 27 -1.08 3.43 11.79
C ARG A 27 -2.60 3.68 11.77
N GLU A 28 -3.06 4.57 12.65
CA GLU A 28 -4.49 4.90 12.78
C GLU A 28 -5.12 5.42 11.48
N THR A 29 -4.35 6.19 10.69
CA THR A 29 -4.78 6.70 9.40
C THR A 29 -4.73 5.62 8.33
N GLU A 30 -5.81 5.47 7.56
CA GLU A 30 -5.84 4.58 6.41
C GLU A 30 -4.69 4.88 5.43
N GLY A 31 -4.00 3.82 5.01
CA GLY A 31 -2.86 3.94 4.09
C GLY A 31 -1.57 4.44 4.75
N GLU A 32 -1.56 4.76 6.05
CA GLU A 32 -0.35 5.16 6.76
C GLU A 32 0.32 3.96 7.45
N TRP A 33 1.65 3.89 7.32
CA TRP A 33 2.47 2.77 7.76
C TRP A 33 3.74 3.27 8.43
N HIS A 34 4.30 2.45 9.33
CA HIS A 34 5.65 2.64 9.84
C HIS A 34 6.46 1.35 9.79
N CYS A 35 7.78 1.49 9.68
CA CYS A 35 8.73 0.39 9.73
C CYS A 35 9.34 0.27 11.14
N GLY A 36 9.26 -0.92 11.75
CA GLY A 36 9.88 -1.22 13.04
C GLY A 36 11.42 -1.23 13.01
N SER A 37 12.05 -1.60 11.88
CA SER A 37 13.52 -1.66 11.77
C SER A 37 14.17 -0.30 11.57
N CYS A 38 13.68 0.53 10.64
CA CYS A 38 14.30 1.83 10.33
C CYS A 38 13.51 3.05 10.84
N LEU A 39 12.40 2.81 11.56
CA LEU A 39 11.56 3.81 12.25
C LEU A 39 10.91 4.88 11.36
N ARG A 40 10.98 4.73 10.03
CA ARG A 40 10.34 5.65 9.08
C ARG A 40 8.83 5.39 8.98
N ALA A 41 8.06 6.47 8.95
CA ALA A 41 6.63 6.48 8.63
C ALA A 41 6.41 6.96 7.19
N PHE A 42 5.38 6.43 6.52
CA PHE A 42 5.04 6.77 5.14
C PHE A 42 3.55 6.50 4.86
N THR A 43 3.03 7.09 3.78
CA THR A 43 1.65 6.88 3.32
C THR A 43 1.64 6.25 1.93
N LEU A 44 0.79 5.26 1.72
CA LEU A 44 0.52 4.63 0.43
C LEU A 44 -0.79 5.14 -0.13
N ARG A 45 -0.77 5.50 -1.42
CA ARG A 45 -1.94 5.91 -2.19
C ARG A 45 -1.91 5.20 -3.53
N THR A 46 -2.95 4.42 -3.81
CA THR A 46 -3.10 3.75 -5.11
C THR A 46 -3.61 4.77 -6.12
N THR A 47 -2.80 5.09 -7.12
CA THR A 47 -3.12 6.08 -8.16
C THR A 47 -3.68 5.45 -9.45
N GLY A 48 -3.51 4.13 -9.61
CA GLY A 48 -3.99 3.35 -10.74
C GLY A 48 -3.49 1.92 -10.66
N THR A 49 -4.09 1.01 -11.43
CA THR A 49 -3.76 -0.43 -11.45
C THR A 49 -2.98 -0.85 -12.69
N GLY A 50 -2.51 0.12 -13.49
CA GLY A 50 -1.77 -0.13 -14.72
C GLY A 50 -1.15 1.14 -15.29
N VAL A 51 -0.22 0.96 -16.24
CA VAL A 51 0.24 2.03 -17.11
C VAL A 51 -0.89 2.37 -18.09
N GLN A 52 -1.35 3.62 -18.12
CA GLN A 52 -1.84 4.18 -19.38
C GLN A 52 -0.59 4.45 -20.23
N GLN A 53 0.09 3.39 -20.67
CA GLN A 53 1.02 3.50 -21.79
C GLN A 53 0.15 3.66 -23.05
N PRO A 54 0.56 4.51 -24.00
CA PRO A 54 -0.29 5.03 -25.06
C PRO A 54 -1.01 3.95 -25.87
#